data_AF-A0A3S0CXY6-F1
#
_entry.id   AF-A0A3S0CXY6-F1
#
_cell.length_a   1.000
_cell.length_b   1.000
_cell.length_c   1.000
_cell.angle_alpha   90.00
_cell.angle_beta   90.00
_cell.angle_gamma   90.00
#
_symmetry.space_group_name_H-M   'P 1'
#
loop_
_entity.id
_entity.type
_entity.pdbx_description
1 polymer ?
#
loop_
_entity_poly.entity_id
_entity_poly.type
_entity_poly.pdbx_seq_one_letter_code
_entity_poly.pdbx_strand_id
1 'polypeptide(L)'
;MKSKFVIAATLCLMFSAHYAQAQAPWNELNRTLEEADKAYKSKDFKHAEELYAKAVSLAKSAGAHDARVGSALNGLAATFEAEGNKPEALNMYKQALVSKEAAVGRVDPALLPILDNMGSCYRSSGDTENALATYNRALKIRESADKGETGDLAKNLNSIAAIYRETAKYKEAEPVLLRVVAVIEKLSGPDNPSVAVALNNLAVVYREQNKTKEAEGLYDRALKIREKAFGAESQETAASLSNLARVYREEGRFEEAEPLLKRVLEIVQKVEPDSPSVVTALNNLAVVYKEEAKYADAELAYKKAAALEEKLKGADSYTLAPILTNLALVLNIEAKDTEAEPVMKRVIEITEKSLGPDDPNLAIALSNLAELYRQQGKFADAETLMKRTLAIRTKALGADNPEVAANHSDLALLYREQGKLTDAEPSFKDAITIQEKYEKQHPGELANSLNNLAKLYRDEGKLPESEALYKRSLALREQTYGANDSRVAASLRNYAILLRKMGKEADADKMDARAEAIEAKPESKADIN
;
A
#
# COMPACT_ATOMS: atom_id res chain seq x y z
N MET A 1 13.81 85.77 -6.98
CA MET A 1 13.02 84.68 -6.34
C MET A 1 12.37 83.73 -7.34
N LYS A 2 11.75 84.21 -8.44
CA LYS A 2 11.08 83.33 -9.42
C LYS A 2 11.98 82.29 -10.11
N SER A 3 13.25 82.59 -10.42
CA SER A 3 14.13 81.60 -11.09
C SER A 3 14.58 80.44 -10.19
N LYS A 4 14.74 80.65 -8.88
CA LYS A 4 15.11 79.58 -7.93
C LYS A 4 13.96 78.58 -7.71
N PHE A 5 12.72 79.06 -7.75
CA PHE A 5 11.52 78.21 -7.66
C PHE A 5 11.32 77.35 -8.92
N VAL A 6 11.59 77.91 -10.10
CA VAL A 6 11.52 77.16 -11.37
C VAL A 6 12.59 76.07 -11.39
N ILE A 7 13.84 76.36 -11.00
CA ILE A 7 14.92 75.37 -10.96
C ILE A 7 14.63 74.23 -9.97
N ALA A 8 14.07 74.54 -8.79
CA ALA A 8 13.69 73.52 -7.80
C ALA A 8 12.52 72.64 -8.28
N ALA A 9 11.51 73.22 -8.94
CA ALA A 9 10.39 72.47 -9.50
C ALA A 9 10.83 71.56 -10.67
N THR A 10 11.73 72.05 -11.53
CA THR A 10 12.27 71.24 -12.63
C THR A 10 13.18 70.11 -12.13
N LEU A 11 13.99 70.35 -11.09
CA LEU A 11 14.78 69.30 -10.43
C LEU A 11 13.91 68.24 -9.76
N CYS A 12 12.81 68.64 -9.12
CA CYS A 12 11.86 67.72 -8.50
C CYS A 12 11.12 66.86 -9.54
N LEU A 13 10.70 67.47 -10.67
CA LEU A 13 10.12 66.77 -11.81
C LEU A 13 11.11 65.82 -12.51
N MET A 14 12.38 66.22 -12.64
CA MET A 14 13.44 65.35 -13.16
C MET A 14 13.72 64.19 -12.21
N PHE A 15 13.73 64.41 -10.89
CA PHE A 15 13.87 63.34 -9.89
C PHE A 15 12.67 62.37 -9.92
N SER A 16 11.44 62.88 -10.00
CA SER A 16 10.26 62.02 -10.12
C SER A 16 10.20 61.26 -11.43
N ALA A 17 10.65 61.87 -12.53
CA ALA A 17 10.73 61.22 -13.84
C ALA A 17 11.82 60.14 -13.87
N HIS A 18 13.02 60.42 -13.32
CA HIS A 18 14.08 59.42 -13.16
C HIS A 18 13.66 58.27 -12.23
N TYR A 19 12.96 58.57 -11.13
CA TYR A 19 12.46 57.56 -10.21
C TYR A 19 11.40 56.66 -10.87
N ALA A 20 10.45 57.26 -11.60
CA ALA A 20 9.44 56.51 -12.36
C ALA A 20 10.08 55.68 -13.49
N GLN A 21 11.11 56.21 -14.18
CA GLN A 21 11.83 55.51 -15.24
C GLN A 21 12.69 54.35 -14.71
N ALA A 22 13.21 54.46 -13.48
CA ALA A 22 13.90 53.38 -12.78
C ALA A 22 12.96 52.29 -12.22
N GLN A 23 11.69 52.61 -11.97
CA GLN A 23 10.67 51.67 -11.48
C GLN A 23 9.85 50.99 -12.57
N ALA A 24 9.83 51.55 -13.79
CA ALA A 24 9.03 51.03 -14.90
C ALA A 24 9.25 49.52 -15.19
N PRO A 25 10.48 48.97 -15.19
CA PRO A 25 10.70 47.53 -15.38
C PRO A 25 10.09 46.67 -14.27
N TRP A 26 10.07 47.18 -13.04
CA TRP A 26 9.53 46.47 -11.88
C TRP A 26 8.01 46.48 -11.82
N ASN A 27 7.39 47.58 -12.24
CA ASN A 27 5.94 47.66 -12.37
C ASN A 27 5.42 46.71 -13.47
N GLU A 28 6.14 46.61 -14.59
CA GLU A 28 5.80 45.65 -15.64
C GLU A 28 5.98 44.20 -15.17
N LEU A 29 7.07 43.89 -14.45
CA LEU A 29 7.28 42.57 -13.87
C LEU A 29 6.16 42.17 -12.91
N ASN A 30 5.81 43.03 -11.95
CA ASN A 30 4.77 42.75 -10.96
C ASN A 30 3.41 42.51 -11.62
N ARG A 31 3.03 43.35 -12.60
CA ARG A 31 1.80 43.15 -13.38
C ARG A 31 1.82 41.81 -14.11
N THR A 32 2.94 41.46 -14.74
CA THR A 32 3.08 40.19 -15.46
C THR A 32 2.95 38.99 -14.51
N LEU A 33 3.51 39.08 -13.30
CA LEU A 33 3.37 38.03 -12.27
C LEU A 33 1.92 37.90 -11.77
N GLU A 34 1.21 39.00 -11.55
CA GLU A 34 -0.21 38.98 -11.15
C GLU A 34 -1.09 38.36 -12.24
N GLU A 35 -0.84 38.69 -13.51
CA GLU A 35 -1.51 38.08 -14.65
C GLU A 35 -1.20 36.58 -14.75
N ALA A 36 0.06 36.18 -14.53
CA ALA A 36 0.47 34.78 -14.52
C ALA A 36 -0.21 33.98 -13.41
N ASP A 37 -0.22 34.51 -12.17
CA ASP A 37 -0.91 33.90 -11.03
C ASP A 37 -2.41 33.74 -11.28
N LYS A 38 -3.02 34.71 -11.96
CA LYS A 38 -4.43 34.65 -12.35
C LYS A 38 -4.68 33.55 -13.39
N ALA A 39 -3.86 33.49 -14.44
CA ALA A 39 -3.93 32.45 -15.47
C ALA A 39 -3.76 31.04 -14.87
N TYR A 40 -2.79 30.89 -13.97
CA TYR A 40 -2.54 29.64 -13.24
C TYR A 40 -3.76 29.22 -12.41
N LYS A 41 -4.33 30.15 -11.63
CA LYS A 41 -5.54 29.88 -10.82
C LYS A 41 -6.75 29.54 -11.67
N SER A 42 -6.87 30.09 -12.89
CA SER A 42 -7.91 29.70 -13.85
C SER A 42 -7.61 28.40 -14.60
N LYS A 43 -6.50 27.71 -14.28
CA LYS A 43 -6.02 26.48 -14.96
C LYS A 43 -5.69 26.68 -16.44
N ASP A 44 -5.42 27.91 -16.86
CA ASP A 44 -4.89 28.21 -18.18
C ASP A 44 -3.35 28.10 -18.13
N PHE A 45 -2.87 26.87 -18.02
CA PHE A 45 -1.45 26.59 -17.75
C PHE A 45 -0.54 27.05 -18.89
N LYS A 46 -0.99 26.91 -20.14
CA LYS A 46 -0.23 27.39 -21.29
C LYS A 46 -0.03 28.90 -21.26
N HIS A 47 -1.09 29.66 -20.94
CA HIS A 47 -0.96 31.11 -20.81
C HIS A 47 -0.14 31.52 -19.58
N ALA A 48 -0.30 30.80 -18.46
CA ALA A 48 0.51 31.00 -17.26
C ALA A 48 2.01 30.75 -17.54
N GLU A 49 2.34 29.71 -18.31
CA GLU A 49 3.71 29.37 -18.72
C GLU A 49 4.33 30.54 -19.48
N GLU A 50 3.65 31.04 -20.52
CA GLU A 50 4.10 32.18 -21.32
C GLU A 50 4.35 33.42 -20.45
N LEU A 51 3.43 33.73 -19.53
CA LEU A 51 3.52 34.88 -18.65
C LEU A 51 4.63 34.72 -17.60
N TYR A 52 4.79 33.55 -16.97
CA TYR A 52 5.88 33.30 -16.04
C TYR A 52 7.24 33.29 -16.76
N ALA A 53 7.35 32.73 -17.96
CA ALA A 53 8.57 32.79 -18.77
C ALA A 53 8.94 34.24 -19.12
N LYS A 54 7.94 35.07 -19.46
CA LYS A 54 8.12 36.52 -19.65
C LYS A 54 8.55 37.21 -18.34
N ALA A 55 7.96 36.86 -17.21
CA ALA A 55 8.36 37.41 -15.92
C ALA A 55 9.81 37.03 -15.57
N VAL A 56 10.25 35.81 -15.88
CA VAL A 56 11.65 35.39 -15.69
C VAL A 56 12.60 36.22 -16.56
N SER A 57 12.26 36.48 -17.83
CA SER A 57 13.12 37.27 -18.72
C SER A 57 13.21 38.74 -18.29
N LEU A 58 12.08 39.34 -17.93
CA LEU A 58 12.02 40.70 -17.37
C LEU A 58 12.85 40.80 -16.08
N ALA A 59 12.66 39.86 -15.15
CA ALA A 59 13.40 39.86 -13.89
C ALA A 59 14.92 39.71 -14.10
N LYS A 60 15.37 38.84 -15.01
CA LYS A 60 16.80 38.70 -15.36
C LYS A 60 17.37 39.99 -16.00
N SER A 61 16.63 40.61 -16.92
CA SER A 61 17.06 41.85 -17.61
C SER A 61 17.18 43.06 -16.68
N ALA A 62 16.43 43.08 -15.58
CA ALA A 62 16.50 44.12 -14.56
C ALA A 62 17.75 44.04 -13.65
N GLY A 63 18.69 43.12 -13.95
CA GLY A 63 19.92 42.93 -13.17
C GLY A 63 19.68 42.24 -11.82
N ALA A 64 18.54 41.57 -11.69
CA ALA A 64 18.04 41.07 -10.43
C ALA A 64 18.66 39.70 -10.11
N HIS A 65 19.73 39.66 -9.32
CA HIS A 65 20.03 38.48 -8.48
C HIS A 65 19.03 38.38 -7.31
N ASP A 66 17.80 38.79 -7.55
CA ASP A 66 16.78 39.19 -6.59
C ASP A 66 15.83 38.02 -6.31
N ALA A 67 15.24 38.07 -5.12
CA ALA A 67 14.20 37.19 -4.65
C ALA A 67 13.02 37.02 -5.64
N ARG A 68 12.77 37.97 -6.54
CA ARG A 68 11.70 37.94 -7.55
C ARG A 68 11.97 37.00 -8.73
N VAL A 69 13.22 36.81 -9.14
CA VAL A 69 13.59 35.78 -10.15
C VAL A 69 13.25 34.40 -9.60
N GLY A 70 13.58 34.14 -8.33
CA GLY A 70 13.21 32.91 -7.64
C GLY A 70 11.70 32.69 -7.60
N SER A 71 10.91 33.74 -7.32
CA SER A 71 9.44 33.64 -7.30
C SER A 71 8.84 33.36 -8.69
N ALA A 72 9.34 34.03 -9.74
CA ALA A 72 8.89 33.79 -11.12
C ALA A 72 9.22 32.36 -11.59
N LEU A 73 10.45 31.88 -11.31
CA LEU A 73 10.85 30.51 -11.61
C LEU A 73 10.03 29.47 -10.83
N ASN A 74 9.65 29.77 -9.58
CA ASN A 74 8.79 28.90 -8.78
C ASN A 74 7.38 28.78 -9.39
N GLY A 75 6.80 29.88 -9.88
CA GLY A 75 5.51 29.87 -10.59
C GLY A 75 5.58 29.10 -11.92
N LEU A 76 6.66 29.31 -12.68
CA LEU A 76 6.91 28.54 -13.91
C LEU A 76 7.05 27.04 -13.63
N ALA A 77 7.78 26.66 -12.58
CA ALA A 77 7.94 25.28 -12.16
C ALA A 77 6.60 24.63 -11.80
N ALA A 78 5.76 25.31 -11.02
CA ALA A 78 4.44 24.84 -10.65
C ALA A 78 3.50 24.68 -11.86
N THR A 79 3.73 25.46 -12.91
CA THR A 79 3.01 25.35 -14.19
C THR A 79 3.42 24.07 -14.94
N PHE A 80 4.71 23.84 -15.11
CA PHE A 80 5.20 22.58 -15.71
C PHE A 80 4.75 21.35 -14.92
N GLU A 81 4.73 21.42 -13.59
CA GLU A 81 4.23 20.33 -12.74
C GLU A 81 2.74 20.06 -12.99
N ALA A 82 1.92 21.12 -13.09
CA ALA A 82 0.49 21.01 -13.39
C ALA A 82 0.21 20.42 -14.79
N GLU A 83 1.11 20.66 -15.75
CA GLU A 83 1.07 20.06 -17.09
C GLU A 83 1.63 18.62 -17.14
N GLY A 84 2.12 18.11 -16.01
CA GLY A 84 2.70 16.78 -15.90
C GLY A 84 4.19 16.69 -16.29
N ASN A 85 4.82 17.81 -16.65
CA ASN A 85 6.24 17.87 -17.02
C ASN A 85 7.16 18.00 -15.80
N LYS A 86 7.24 16.92 -15.01
CA LYS A 86 7.99 16.87 -13.74
C LYS A 86 9.50 17.16 -13.86
N PRO A 87 10.24 16.64 -14.87
CA PRO A 87 11.68 16.91 -14.97
C PRO A 87 11.98 18.41 -15.17
N GLU A 88 11.21 19.08 -16.01
CA GLU A 88 11.32 20.51 -16.28
C GLU A 88 10.89 21.34 -15.06
N ALA A 89 9.82 20.94 -14.37
CA ALA A 89 9.42 21.54 -13.11
C ALA A 89 10.56 21.49 -12.08
N LEU A 90 11.19 20.33 -11.88
CA LEU A 90 12.32 20.17 -10.95
C LEU A 90 13.53 21.00 -11.37
N ASN A 91 13.82 21.11 -12.67
CA ASN A 91 14.88 22.00 -13.16
C ASN A 91 14.59 23.47 -12.81
N MET A 92 13.35 23.93 -13.01
CA MET A 92 12.94 25.29 -12.66
C MET A 92 12.94 25.53 -11.14
N TYR A 93 12.46 24.59 -10.32
CA TYR A 93 12.53 24.69 -8.86
C TYR A 93 13.99 24.78 -8.35
N LYS A 94 14.92 24.00 -8.93
CA LYS A 94 16.35 24.09 -8.59
C LYS A 94 16.93 25.46 -8.91
N GLN A 95 16.62 26.02 -10.09
CA GLN A 95 17.05 27.37 -10.46
C GLN A 95 16.40 28.44 -9.56
N ALA A 96 15.12 28.28 -9.23
CA ALA A 96 14.39 29.16 -8.31
C ALA A 96 15.07 29.20 -6.95
N LEU A 97 15.42 28.03 -6.41
CA LEU A 97 16.05 27.87 -5.11
C LEU A 97 17.44 28.53 -5.09
N VAL A 98 18.29 28.25 -6.08
CA VAL A 98 19.63 28.87 -6.20
C VAL A 98 19.53 30.39 -6.28
N SER A 99 18.61 30.90 -7.10
CA SER A 99 18.40 32.35 -7.25
C SER A 99 17.92 32.99 -5.95
N LYS A 100 16.99 32.34 -5.24
CA LYS A 100 16.42 32.86 -3.99
C LYS A 100 17.47 32.82 -2.87
N GLU A 101 18.24 31.73 -2.77
CA GLU A 101 19.33 31.60 -1.79
C GLU A 101 20.41 32.66 -1.95
N ALA A 102 20.77 33.02 -3.19
CA ALA A 102 21.74 34.08 -3.43
C ALA A 102 21.27 35.45 -2.88
N ALA A 103 19.95 35.67 -2.85
CA ALA A 103 19.34 36.93 -2.39
C ALA A 103 19.16 36.99 -0.87
N VAL A 104 18.70 35.91 -0.25
CA VAL A 104 18.27 35.92 1.18
C VAL A 104 19.10 35.00 2.09
N GLY A 105 20.02 34.21 1.53
CA GLY A 105 20.77 33.20 2.27
C GLY A 105 20.03 31.86 2.36
N ARG A 106 20.69 30.84 2.93
CA ARG A 106 20.24 29.43 2.86
C ARG A 106 19.21 28.98 3.89
N VAL A 107 18.99 29.80 4.92
CA VAL A 107 18.12 29.48 6.07
C VAL A 107 16.94 30.44 6.21
N ASP A 108 16.70 31.26 5.19
CA ASP A 108 15.63 32.27 5.23
C ASP A 108 14.25 31.65 4.96
N PRO A 109 13.19 32.04 5.71
CA PRO A 109 11.81 31.57 5.51
C PRO A 109 11.26 31.78 4.09
N ALA A 110 11.76 32.77 3.34
CA ALA A 110 11.35 33.01 1.96
C ALA A 110 11.70 31.87 0.99
N LEU A 111 12.51 30.88 1.43
CA LEU A 111 12.78 29.65 0.69
C LEU A 111 11.68 28.60 0.83
N LEU A 112 10.83 28.67 1.86
CA LEU A 112 9.87 27.62 2.20
C LEU A 112 8.89 27.29 1.06
N PRO A 113 8.29 28.25 0.33
CA PRO A 113 7.39 27.92 -0.77
C PRO A 113 8.06 27.10 -1.87
N ILE A 114 9.35 27.38 -2.16
CA ILE A 114 10.12 26.65 -3.17
C ILE A 114 10.43 25.25 -2.68
N LEU A 115 10.86 25.11 -1.41
CA LEU A 115 11.18 23.82 -0.81
C LEU A 115 9.94 22.92 -0.68
N ASP A 116 8.80 23.47 -0.28
CA ASP A 116 7.53 22.71 -0.17
C ASP A 116 7.11 22.15 -1.53
N ASN A 117 7.08 23.01 -2.56
CA ASN A 117 6.71 22.63 -3.92
C ASN A 117 7.70 21.62 -4.51
N MET A 118 9.00 21.87 -4.39
CA MET A 118 10.04 20.98 -4.88
C MET A 118 10.00 19.62 -4.16
N GLY A 119 9.79 19.59 -2.85
CA GLY A 119 9.64 18.36 -2.07
C GLY A 119 8.39 17.55 -2.48
N SER A 120 7.29 18.24 -2.78
CA SER A 120 6.08 17.62 -3.33
C SER A 120 6.33 17.02 -4.70
N CYS A 121 7.00 17.77 -5.59
CA CYS A 121 7.33 17.34 -6.94
C CYS A 121 8.24 16.09 -6.92
N TYR A 122 9.29 16.07 -6.08
CA TYR A 122 10.15 14.90 -5.91
C TYR A 122 9.36 13.68 -5.41
N ARG A 123 8.54 13.83 -4.37
CA ARG A 123 7.74 12.72 -3.84
C ARG A 123 6.77 12.17 -4.88
N SER A 124 6.10 13.04 -5.63
CA SER A 124 5.20 12.64 -6.72
C SER A 124 5.93 11.97 -7.89
N SER A 125 7.24 12.18 -8.01
CA SER A 125 8.11 11.54 -9.00
C SER A 125 8.68 10.20 -8.52
N GLY A 126 8.38 9.79 -7.28
CA GLY A 126 8.95 8.61 -6.63
C GLY A 126 10.35 8.81 -6.05
N ASP A 127 10.93 10.01 -6.19
CA ASP A 127 12.25 10.36 -5.65
C ASP A 127 12.14 10.73 -4.17
N THR A 128 11.90 9.70 -3.36
CA THR A 128 11.67 9.83 -1.91
C THR A 128 12.90 10.36 -1.16
N GLU A 129 14.11 10.10 -1.66
CA GLU A 129 15.35 10.58 -1.05
C GLU A 129 15.49 12.10 -1.16
N ASN A 130 15.35 12.66 -2.37
CA ASN A 130 15.43 14.11 -2.56
C ASN A 130 14.22 14.82 -1.94
N ALA A 131 13.04 14.20 -1.95
CA ALA A 131 11.87 14.73 -1.24
C ALA A 131 12.16 14.86 0.26
N LEU A 132 12.68 13.80 0.89
CA LEU A 132 12.98 13.78 2.32
C LEU A 132 14.08 14.79 2.67
N ALA A 133 15.14 14.89 1.86
CA ALA A 133 16.18 15.90 2.05
C ALA A 133 15.61 17.33 1.99
N THR A 134 14.73 17.58 1.02
CA THR A 134 14.09 18.89 0.82
C THR A 134 13.17 19.26 1.99
N TYR A 135 12.30 18.34 2.42
CA TYR A 135 11.39 18.59 3.55
C TYR A 135 12.14 18.72 4.89
N ASN A 136 13.23 17.98 5.10
CA ASN A 136 14.07 18.14 6.30
C ASN A 136 14.77 19.50 6.32
N ARG A 137 15.13 20.03 5.14
CA ARG A 137 15.67 21.38 5.04
C ARG A 137 14.60 22.44 5.37
N ALA A 138 13.40 22.30 4.81
CA ALA A 138 12.28 23.18 5.13
C ALA A 138 11.93 23.12 6.64
N LEU A 139 11.96 21.93 7.24
CA LEU A 139 11.76 21.72 8.68
C LEU A 139 12.74 22.55 9.52
N LYS A 140 14.05 22.50 9.21
CA LYS A 140 15.07 23.30 9.93
C LYS A 140 14.80 24.81 9.86
N ILE A 141 14.36 25.30 8.70
CA ILE A 141 14.04 26.72 8.51
C ILE A 141 12.82 27.09 9.37
N ARG A 142 11.73 26.31 9.30
CA ARG A 142 10.51 26.53 10.10
C ARG A 142 10.80 26.50 11.61
N GLU A 143 11.64 25.59 12.06
CA GLU A 143 12.05 25.50 13.47
C GLU A 143 12.81 26.74 13.93
N SER A 144 13.70 27.28 13.09
CA SER A 144 14.44 28.50 13.41
C SER A 144 13.59 29.77 13.37
N ALA A 145 12.58 29.81 12.49
CA ALA A 145 11.78 31.01 12.24
C ALA A 145 10.61 31.16 13.22
N ASP A 146 9.87 30.06 13.46
CA ASP A 146 8.55 30.13 14.08
C ASP A 146 8.46 29.37 15.42
N LYS A 147 9.62 29.03 16.01
CA LYS A 147 9.75 28.26 17.27
C LYS A 147 8.98 26.92 17.32
N GLY A 148 8.48 26.44 16.19
CA GLY A 148 7.91 25.11 16.06
C GLY A 148 6.41 24.98 16.36
N GLU A 149 5.62 26.06 16.24
CA GLU A 149 4.19 26.05 16.61
C GLU A 149 3.29 26.62 15.52
N THR A 150 3.41 26.11 14.29
CA THR A 150 2.55 26.52 13.16
C THR A 150 1.92 25.31 12.49
N GLY A 151 0.71 25.46 11.95
CA GLY A 151 0.06 24.38 11.17
C GLY A 151 0.89 23.97 9.95
N ASP A 152 1.73 24.88 9.51
CA ASP A 152 2.65 24.77 8.40
C ASP A 152 3.87 23.86 8.72
N LEU A 153 4.37 23.90 9.96
CA LEU A 153 5.27 22.87 10.49
C LEU A 153 4.60 21.49 10.50
N ALA A 154 3.35 21.40 10.97
CA ALA A 154 2.64 20.13 11.04
C ALA A 154 2.43 19.50 9.65
N LYS A 155 2.14 20.30 8.63
CA LYS A 155 2.10 19.86 7.22
C LYS A 155 3.45 19.30 6.76
N ASN A 156 4.55 20.02 7.03
CA ASN A 156 5.90 19.59 6.68
C ASN A 156 6.26 18.25 7.36
N LEU A 157 5.96 18.10 8.64
CA LEU A 157 6.18 16.86 9.39
C LEU A 157 5.31 15.71 8.85
N ASN A 158 4.05 15.98 8.48
CA ASN A 158 3.20 15.00 7.82
C ASN A 158 3.76 14.54 6.48
N SER A 159 4.35 15.43 5.67
CA SER A 159 5.02 15.05 4.42
C SER A 159 6.23 14.14 4.67
N ILE A 160 7.04 14.43 5.69
CA ILE A 160 8.17 13.58 6.10
C ILE A 160 7.67 12.21 6.56
N ALA A 161 6.66 12.17 7.44
CA ALA A 161 6.07 10.93 7.93
C ALA A 161 5.46 10.09 6.79
N ALA A 162 4.83 10.74 5.80
CA ALA A 162 4.27 10.04 4.65
C ALA A 162 5.36 9.38 3.80
N ILE A 163 6.51 10.03 3.59
CA ILE A 163 7.66 9.42 2.90
C ILE A 163 8.20 8.22 3.68
N TYR A 164 8.33 8.34 5.01
CA TYR A 164 8.73 7.20 5.82
C TYR A 164 7.75 6.03 5.72
N ARG A 165 6.44 6.29 5.68
CA ARG A 165 5.43 5.24 5.46
C ARG A 165 5.52 4.61 4.07
N GLU A 166 5.66 5.42 3.02
CA GLU A 166 5.80 4.96 1.63
C GLU A 166 7.05 4.08 1.43
N THR A 167 8.08 4.32 2.23
CA THR A 167 9.34 3.54 2.23
C THR A 167 9.38 2.46 3.31
N ALA A 168 8.23 2.14 3.94
CA ALA A 168 8.09 1.15 5.03
C ALA A 168 9.01 1.39 6.26
N LYS A 169 9.49 2.62 6.45
CA LYS A 169 10.31 3.07 7.58
C LYS A 169 9.44 3.52 8.76
N TYR A 170 8.65 2.59 9.29
CA TYR A 170 7.63 2.90 10.28
C TYR A 170 8.19 3.37 11.63
N LYS A 171 9.39 2.88 12.01
CA LYS A 171 10.07 3.30 13.24
C LYS A 171 10.50 4.76 13.20
N GLU A 172 10.87 5.26 12.01
CA GLU A 172 11.21 6.65 11.78
C GLU A 172 9.97 7.55 11.64
N ALA A 173 8.87 7.02 11.10
CA ALA A 173 7.60 7.75 11.00
C ALA A 173 6.95 8.05 12.36
N GLU A 174 7.07 7.12 13.32
CA GLU A 174 6.46 7.22 14.66
C GLU A 174 6.81 8.52 15.42
N PRO A 175 8.08 8.85 15.69
CA PRO A 175 8.42 10.08 16.42
C PRO A 175 7.99 11.36 15.68
N VAL A 176 7.97 11.32 14.34
CA VAL A 176 7.51 12.45 13.52
C VAL A 176 6.01 12.67 13.69
N LEU A 177 5.20 11.59 13.66
CA LEU A 177 3.75 11.68 13.83
C LEU A 177 3.33 12.00 15.26
N LEU A 178 4.04 11.51 16.27
CA LEU A 178 3.84 11.94 17.65
C LEU A 178 4.01 13.46 17.79
N ARG A 179 5.02 14.01 17.12
CA ARG A 179 5.25 15.46 17.08
C ARG A 179 4.14 16.19 16.32
N VAL A 180 3.62 15.65 15.21
CA VAL A 180 2.46 16.21 14.50
C VAL A 180 1.26 16.32 15.42
N VAL A 181 0.92 15.25 16.16
CA VAL A 181 -0.20 15.24 17.11
C VAL A 181 -0.01 16.33 18.15
N ALA A 182 1.15 16.40 18.80
CA ALA A 182 1.44 17.40 19.83
C ALA A 182 1.33 18.85 19.32
N VAL A 183 1.83 19.13 18.12
CA VAL A 183 1.76 20.47 17.50
C VAL A 183 0.30 20.84 17.20
N ILE A 184 -0.48 19.94 16.60
CA ILE A 184 -1.87 20.23 16.24
C ILE A 184 -2.75 20.38 17.49
N GLU A 185 -2.55 19.54 18.51
CA GLU A 185 -3.27 19.66 19.79
C GLU A 185 -3.00 20.99 20.47
N LYS A 186 -1.74 21.44 20.48
CA LYS A 186 -1.36 22.73 21.06
C LYS A 186 -1.99 23.91 20.30
N LEU A 187 -2.03 23.82 18.97
CA LEU A 187 -2.54 24.89 18.11
C LEU A 187 -4.06 25.02 18.14
N SER A 188 -4.77 23.89 18.10
CA SER A 188 -6.20 23.86 17.81
C SER A 188 -7.05 23.26 18.93
N GLY A 189 -6.42 22.73 19.97
CA GLY A 189 -7.05 22.01 21.07
C GLY A 189 -7.20 20.50 20.81
N PRO A 190 -7.28 19.67 21.87
CA PRO A 190 -7.27 18.21 21.77
C PRO A 190 -8.52 17.60 21.11
N ASP A 191 -9.61 18.36 21.02
CA ASP A 191 -10.90 17.95 20.44
C ASP A 191 -11.08 18.45 18.99
N ASN A 192 -10.05 19.06 18.39
CA ASN A 192 -10.16 19.57 17.02
C ASN A 192 -10.13 18.42 15.99
N PRO A 193 -10.94 18.44 14.93
CA PRO A 193 -10.92 17.43 13.86
C PRO A 193 -9.54 17.16 13.23
N SER A 194 -8.65 18.15 13.17
CA SER A 194 -7.28 17.96 12.69
C SER A 194 -6.46 17.02 13.59
N VAL A 195 -6.77 16.95 14.89
CA VAL A 195 -6.16 15.97 15.81
C VAL A 195 -6.59 14.56 15.43
N ALA A 196 -7.87 14.33 15.11
CA ALA A 196 -8.34 13.01 14.65
C ALA A 196 -7.63 12.53 13.37
N VAL A 197 -7.33 13.45 12.45
CA VAL A 197 -6.52 13.12 11.25
C VAL A 197 -5.10 12.69 11.63
N ALA A 198 -4.45 13.43 12.53
CA ALA A 198 -3.10 13.10 12.99
C ALA A 198 -3.04 11.77 13.77
N LEU A 199 -4.02 11.52 14.65
CA LEU A 199 -4.15 10.27 15.40
C LEU A 199 -4.35 9.09 14.45
N ASN A 200 -5.19 9.21 13.42
CA ASN A 200 -5.36 8.16 12.42
C ASN A 200 -4.06 7.84 11.69
N ASN A 201 -3.27 8.85 11.31
CA ASN A 201 -1.99 8.61 10.64
C ASN A 201 -1.00 7.88 11.54
N LEU A 202 -0.93 8.24 12.82
CA LEU A 202 -0.09 7.55 13.81
C LEU A 202 -0.59 6.12 14.08
N ALA A 203 -1.90 5.91 14.17
CA ALA A 203 -2.51 4.60 14.37
C ALA A 203 -2.19 3.64 13.22
N VAL A 204 -2.15 4.13 11.97
CA VAL A 204 -1.65 3.31 10.84
C VAL A 204 -0.21 2.89 11.08
N VAL A 205 0.68 3.80 11.48
CA VAL A 205 2.09 3.46 11.74
C VAL A 205 2.24 2.44 12.87
N TYR A 206 1.42 2.53 13.92
CA TYR A 206 1.41 1.51 14.97
C TYR A 206 0.94 0.15 14.48
N ARG A 207 -0.12 0.10 13.67
CA ARG A 207 -0.59 -1.15 13.06
C ARG A 207 0.46 -1.81 12.18
N GLU A 208 1.15 -1.05 11.33
CA GLU A 208 2.25 -1.57 10.50
C GLU A 208 3.48 -2.03 11.33
N GLN A 209 3.57 -1.63 12.59
CA GLN A 209 4.56 -2.12 13.56
C GLN A 209 4.02 -3.27 14.44
N ASN A 210 2.83 -3.79 14.16
CA ASN A 210 2.11 -4.77 15.00
C ASN A 210 1.81 -4.28 16.44
N LYS A 211 1.79 -2.96 16.65
CA LYS A 211 1.37 -2.30 17.91
C LYS A 211 -0.14 -2.06 17.90
N THR A 212 -0.93 -3.14 17.85
CA THR A 212 -2.38 -3.06 17.60
C THR A 212 -3.15 -2.37 18.73
N LYS A 213 -2.72 -2.54 19.99
CA LYS A 213 -3.36 -1.89 21.15
C LYS A 213 -3.18 -0.38 21.18
N GLU A 214 -2.00 0.10 20.82
CA GLU A 214 -1.74 1.53 20.67
C GLU A 214 -2.55 2.09 19.49
N ALA A 215 -2.63 1.36 18.36
CA ALA A 215 -3.47 1.75 17.23
C ALA A 215 -4.96 1.83 17.60
N GLU A 216 -5.49 0.83 18.32
CA GLU A 216 -6.86 0.79 18.82
C GLU A 216 -7.21 2.04 19.64
N GLY A 217 -6.37 2.38 20.63
CA GLY A 217 -6.61 3.55 21.48
C GLY A 217 -6.60 4.88 20.71
N LEU A 218 -5.76 5.01 19.68
CA LEU A 218 -5.72 6.20 18.82
C LEU A 218 -6.93 6.30 17.90
N TYR A 219 -7.39 5.18 17.30
CA TYR A 219 -8.59 5.16 16.47
C TYR A 219 -9.86 5.45 17.28
N ASP A 220 -9.98 4.90 18.48
CA ASP A 220 -11.09 5.18 19.39
C ASP A 220 -11.13 6.67 19.76
N ARG A 221 -9.98 7.27 20.09
CA ARG A 221 -9.90 8.71 20.37
C ARG A 221 -10.26 9.54 19.13
N ALA A 222 -9.76 9.17 17.95
CA ALA A 222 -10.09 9.86 16.70
C ALA A 222 -11.59 9.76 16.35
N LEU A 223 -12.23 8.62 16.63
CA LEU A 223 -13.67 8.43 16.48
C LEU A 223 -14.45 9.38 17.38
N LYS A 224 -14.15 9.43 18.68
CA LYS A 224 -14.82 10.32 19.65
C LYS A 224 -14.73 11.79 19.26
N ILE A 225 -13.56 12.23 18.77
CA ILE A 225 -13.37 13.61 18.29
C ILE A 225 -14.29 13.90 17.10
N ARG A 226 -14.37 12.99 16.12
CA ARG A 226 -15.19 13.18 14.92
C ARG A 226 -16.68 13.08 15.19
N GLU A 227 -17.11 12.18 16.06
CA GLU A 227 -18.50 12.11 16.50
C GLU A 227 -18.94 13.41 17.18
N LYS A 228 -18.09 14.00 18.01
CA LYS A 228 -18.35 15.29 18.65
C LYS A 228 -18.39 16.46 17.65
N ALA A 229 -17.51 16.45 16.66
CA ALA A 229 -17.36 17.57 15.72
C ALA A 229 -18.37 17.54 14.55
N PHE A 230 -18.70 16.35 14.04
CA PHE A 230 -19.49 16.17 12.82
C PHE A 230 -20.79 15.38 13.05
N GLY A 231 -20.94 14.76 14.23
CA GLY A 231 -22.07 13.91 14.56
C GLY A 231 -21.84 12.43 14.28
N ALA A 232 -22.69 11.61 14.89
CA ALA A 232 -22.61 10.15 14.83
C ALA A 232 -22.88 9.56 13.42
N GLU A 233 -23.57 10.29 12.55
CA GLU A 233 -23.95 9.85 11.21
C GLU A 233 -23.15 10.52 10.09
N SER A 234 -22.00 11.13 10.38
CA SER A 234 -21.17 11.82 9.38
C SER A 234 -20.24 10.88 8.62
N GLN A 235 -19.83 11.27 7.40
CA GLN A 235 -18.86 10.52 6.60
C GLN A 235 -17.48 10.43 7.29
N GLU A 236 -17.07 11.48 8.01
CA GLU A 236 -15.82 11.50 8.77
C GLU A 236 -15.86 10.47 9.91
N THR A 237 -17.01 10.32 10.56
CA THR A 237 -17.26 9.29 11.58
C THR A 237 -17.18 7.90 10.96
N ALA A 238 -17.82 7.67 9.80
CA ALA A 238 -17.74 6.40 9.07
C ALA A 238 -16.29 6.00 8.71
N ALA A 239 -15.45 6.97 8.33
CA ALA A 239 -14.04 6.70 8.05
C ALA A 239 -13.27 6.23 9.30
N SER A 240 -13.56 6.79 10.49
CA SER A 240 -12.96 6.32 11.75
C SER A 240 -13.47 4.95 12.17
N LEU A 241 -14.78 4.70 12.06
CA LEU A 241 -15.38 3.40 12.35
C LEU A 241 -14.76 2.29 11.49
N SER A 242 -14.59 2.54 10.19
CA SER A 242 -13.96 1.59 9.26
C SER A 242 -12.52 1.26 9.65
N ASN A 243 -11.76 2.24 10.12
CA ASN A 243 -10.38 2.02 10.56
C ASN A 243 -10.31 1.22 11.86
N LEU A 244 -11.17 1.50 12.83
CA LEU A 244 -11.24 0.75 14.08
C LEU A 244 -11.69 -0.70 13.84
N ALA A 245 -12.72 -0.89 13.00
CA ALA A 245 -13.18 -2.22 12.61
C ALA A 245 -12.07 -3.06 11.93
N ARG A 246 -11.21 -2.42 11.14
CA ARG A 246 -10.06 -3.09 10.54
C ARG A 246 -9.07 -3.60 11.60
N VAL A 247 -8.80 -2.82 12.64
CA VAL A 247 -7.94 -3.27 13.75
C VAL A 247 -8.57 -4.46 14.47
N TYR A 248 -9.87 -4.39 14.79
CA TYR A 248 -10.57 -5.53 15.38
C TYR A 248 -10.52 -6.78 14.52
N ARG A 249 -10.72 -6.65 13.22
CA ARG A 249 -10.59 -7.77 12.28
C ARG A 249 -9.18 -8.38 12.28
N GLU A 250 -8.14 -7.55 12.31
CA GLU A 250 -6.74 -8.03 12.37
C GLU A 250 -6.41 -8.73 13.69
N GLU A 251 -7.07 -8.35 14.79
CA GLU A 251 -6.96 -9.05 16.09
C GLU A 251 -7.89 -10.29 16.20
N GLY A 252 -8.63 -10.65 15.14
CA GLY A 252 -9.63 -11.74 15.19
C GLY A 252 -10.89 -11.42 16.01
N ARG A 253 -11.08 -10.16 16.39
CA ARG A 253 -12.18 -9.62 17.19
C ARG A 253 -13.38 -9.25 16.31
N PHE A 254 -13.91 -10.25 15.60
CA PHE A 254 -14.93 -10.02 14.58
C PHE A 254 -16.27 -9.54 15.14
N GLU A 255 -16.63 -9.98 16.35
CA GLU A 255 -17.85 -9.57 17.05
C GLU A 255 -17.85 -8.05 17.36
N GLU A 256 -16.68 -7.45 17.56
CA GLU A 256 -16.55 -5.99 17.71
C GLU A 256 -16.45 -5.26 16.37
N ALA A 257 -15.91 -5.89 15.32
CA ALA A 257 -15.78 -5.29 13.99
C ALA A 257 -17.13 -5.17 13.25
N GLU A 258 -17.99 -6.20 13.35
CA GLU A 258 -19.27 -6.27 12.66
C GLU A 258 -20.19 -5.07 12.93
N PRO A 259 -20.52 -4.69 14.19
CA PRO A 259 -21.43 -3.58 14.46
C PRO A 259 -20.89 -2.24 13.95
N LEU A 260 -19.56 -2.04 13.96
CA LEU A 260 -18.94 -0.84 13.42
C LEU A 260 -19.13 -0.76 11.90
N LEU A 261 -18.94 -1.87 11.17
CA LEU A 261 -19.12 -1.91 9.72
C LEU A 261 -20.58 -1.82 9.29
N LYS A 262 -21.52 -2.37 10.07
CA LYS A 262 -22.96 -2.13 9.87
C LYS A 262 -23.30 -0.65 9.97
N ARG A 263 -22.81 0.03 11.00
CA ARG A 263 -22.99 1.48 11.16
C ARG A 263 -22.34 2.28 10.02
N VAL A 264 -21.15 1.87 9.56
CA VAL A 264 -20.52 2.48 8.36
C VAL A 264 -21.44 2.35 7.16
N LEU A 265 -21.96 1.15 6.89
CA LEU A 265 -22.85 0.86 5.76
C LEU A 265 -24.10 1.75 5.80
N GLU A 266 -24.75 1.87 6.96
CA GLU A 266 -25.92 2.72 7.16
C GLU A 266 -25.61 4.20 6.85
N ILE A 267 -24.48 4.73 7.35
CA ILE A 267 -24.07 6.11 7.12
C ILE A 267 -23.85 6.37 5.62
N VAL A 268 -23.04 5.54 4.96
CA VAL A 268 -22.69 5.76 3.55
C VAL A 268 -23.91 5.57 2.63
N GLN A 269 -24.81 4.64 2.95
CA GLN A 269 -26.07 4.45 2.22
C GLN A 269 -27.02 5.64 2.36
N LYS A 270 -27.12 6.25 3.55
CA LYS A 270 -27.94 7.46 3.76
C LYS A 270 -27.44 8.65 2.96
N VAL A 271 -26.12 8.79 2.82
CA VAL A 271 -25.53 9.90 2.06
C VAL A 271 -25.71 9.69 0.56
N GLU A 272 -25.30 8.53 0.05
CA GLU A 272 -25.41 8.20 -1.37
C GLU A 272 -25.52 6.68 -1.55
N PRO A 273 -26.75 6.14 -1.76
CA PRO A 273 -26.99 4.70 -1.84
C PRO A 273 -26.21 3.98 -2.95
N ASP A 274 -25.96 4.68 -4.06
CA ASP A 274 -25.24 4.18 -5.22
C ASP A 274 -23.84 4.81 -5.29
N SER A 275 -22.98 4.54 -4.29
CA SER A 275 -21.63 5.11 -4.23
C SER A 275 -20.52 4.06 -4.04
N PRO A 276 -19.27 4.37 -4.45
CA PRO A 276 -18.11 3.51 -4.17
C PRO A 276 -17.89 3.26 -2.67
N SER A 277 -18.35 4.16 -1.80
CA SER A 277 -18.30 4.00 -0.35
C SER A 277 -19.22 2.88 0.14
N VAL A 278 -20.40 2.72 -0.46
CA VAL A 278 -21.32 1.60 -0.16
C VAL A 278 -20.71 0.27 -0.61
N VAL A 279 -20.09 0.22 -1.80
CA VAL A 279 -19.36 -0.97 -2.28
C VAL A 279 -18.27 -1.38 -1.29
N THR A 280 -17.46 -0.41 -0.85
CA THR A 280 -16.37 -0.65 0.11
C THR A 280 -16.90 -1.14 1.46
N ALA A 281 -17.98 -0.54 1.97
CA ALA A 281 -18.59 -0.95 3.23
C ALA A 281 -19.17 -2.37 3.17
N LEU A 282 -19.88 -2.70 2.08
CA LEU A 282 -20.40 -4.06 1.85
C LEU A 282 -19.28 -5.09 1.74
N ASN A 283 -18.22 -4.79 0.99
CA ASN A 283 -17.08 -5.68 0.85
C ASN A 283 -16.38 -5.94 2.20
N ASN A 284 -16.13 -4.90 2.99
CA ASN A 284 -15.51 -5.05 4.31
C ASN A 284 -16.39 -5.85 5.28
N LEU A 285 -17.71 -5.63 5.26
CA LEU A 285 -18.66 -6.39 6.07
C LEU A 285 -18.73 -7.86 5.63
N ALA A 286 -18.72 -8.12 4.32
CA ALA A 286 -18.69 -9.47 3.76
C ALA A 286 -17.43 -10.25 4.18
N VAL A 287 -16.27 -9.57 4.23
CA VAL A 287 -15.04 -10.16 4.74
C VAL A 287 -15.20 -10.57 6.20
N VAL A 288 -15.73 -9.69 7.06
CA VAL A 288 -15.96 -10.03 8.48
C VAL A 288 -16.92 -11.21 8.63
N TYR A 289 -18.04 -11.22 7.89
CA TYR A 289 -18.97 -12.36 7.90
C TYR A 289 -18.30 -13.67 7.47
N LYS A 290 -17.42 -13.65 6.47
CA LYS A 290 -16.67 -14.84 6.05
C LYS A 290 -15.75 -15.35 7.16
N GLU A 291 -15.02 -14.46 7.84
CA GLU A 291 -14.13 -14.85 8.95
C GLU A 291 -14.90 -15.39 10.17
N GLU A 292 -16.15 -14.94 10.38
CA GLU A 292 -17.06 -15.49 11.40
C GLU A 292 -17.80 -16.76 10.95
N ALA A 293 -17.48 -17.30 9.77
CA ALA A 293 -18.19 -18.41 9.14
C ALA A 293 -19.70 -18.16 8.88
N LYS A 294 -20.14 -16.90 8.83
CA LYS A 294 -21.47 -16.45 8.40
C LYS A 294 -21.54 -16.39 6.87
N TYR A 295 -21.34 -17.53 6.21
CA TYR A 295 -21.13 -17.59 4.76
C TYR A 295 -22.31 -17.07 3.93
N ALA A 296 -23.55 -17.32 4.35
CA ALA A 296 -24.74 -16.81 3.66
C ALA A 296 -24.82 -15.26 3.68
N ASP A 297 -24.46 -14.64 4.81
CA ASP A 297 -24.42 -13.17 4.93
C ASP A 297 -23.27 -12.58 4.11
N ALA A 298 -22.11 -13.25 4.10
CA ALA A 298 -20.97 -12.89 3.26
C ALA A 298 -21.33 -12.94 1.77
N GLU A 299 -21.97 -14.03 1.32
CA GLU A 299 -22.43 -14.21 -0.06
C GLU A 299 -23.37 -13.06 -0.47
N LEU A 300 -24.38 -12.77 0.35
CA LEU A 300 -25.33 -11.70 0.08
C LEU A 300 -24.64 -10.34 -0.02
N ALA A 301 -23.71 -10.05 0.89
CA ALA A 301 -22.98 -8.79 0.90
C ALA A 301 -22.05 -8.65 -0.31
N TYR A 302 -21.32 -9.71 -0.70
CA TYR A 302 -20.50 -9.71 -1.92
C TYR A 302 -21.34 -9.59 -3.19
N LYS A 303 -22.48 -10.29 -3.30
CA LYS A 303 -23.39 -10.17 -4.45
C LYS A 303 -23.90 -8.72 -4.59
N LYS A 304 -24.28 -8.08 -3.48
CA LYS A 304 -24.68 -6.65 -3.48
C LYS A 304 -23.54 -5.72 -3.87
N ALA A 305 -22.34 -5.93 -3.33
CA ALA A 305 -21.16 -5.12 -3.64
C ALA A 305 -20.79 -5.23 -5.13
N ALA A 306 -20.77 -6.45 -5.68
CA ALA A 306 -20.46 -6.70 -7.08
C ALA A 306 -21.49 -6.07 -8.02
N ALA A 307 -22.78 -6.23 -7.74
CA ALA A 307 -23.85 -5.64 -8.55
C ALA A 307 -23.78 -4.10 -8.57
N LEU A 308 -23.49 -3.48 -7.42
CA LEU A 308 -23.35 -2.02 -7.36
C LEU A 308 -22.07 -1.54 -8.07
N GLU A 309 -20.94 -2.21 -7.86
CA GLU A 309 -19.68 -1.85 -8.54
C GLU A 309 -19.82 -1.98 -10.07
N GLU A 310 -20.52 -3.00 -10.55
CA GLU A 310 -20.83 -3.21 -11.96
C GLU A 310 -21.73 -2.11 -12.52
N LYS A 311 -22.73 -1.67 -11.75
CA LYS A 311 -23.57 -0.52 -12.10
C LYS A 311 -22.76 0.77 -12.19
N LEU A 312 -21.78 0.98 -11.31
CA LEU A 312 -21.00 2.21 -11.23
C LEU A 312 -19.88 2.30 -12.27
N LYS A 313 -19.21 1.19 -12.57
CA LYS A 313 -17.99 1.17 -13.39
C LYS A 313 -18.04 0.28 -14.61
N GLY A 314 -19.15 -0.43 -14.81
CA GLY A 314 -19.35 -1.37 -15.92
C GLY A 314 -18.88 -2.79 -15.62
N ALA A 315 -19.40 -3.74 -16.39
CA ALA A 315 -19.22 -5.19 -16.20
C ALA A 315 -17.78 -5.68 -16.35
N ASP A 316 -16.93 -4.92 -17.06
CA ASP A 316 -15.53 -5.23 -17.35
C ASP A 316 -14.55 -4.52 -16.40
N SER A 317 -15.05 -3.84 -15.37
CA SER A 317 -14.19 -3.07 -14.47
C SER A 317 -13.25 -3.99 -13.68
N TYR A 318 -11.94 -3.75 -13.73
CA TYR A 318 -10.96 -4.52 -12.97
C TYR A 318 -11.24 -4.53 -11.46
N THR A 319 -11.84 -3.47 -10.91
CA THR A 319 -12.17 -3.39 -9.49
C THR A 319 -13.29 -4.35 -9.06
N LEU A 320 -14.00 -4.99 -9.99
CA LEU A 320 -14.91 -6.11 -9.71
C LEU A 320 -14.17 -7.40 -9.35
N ALA A 321 -12.99 -7.64 -9.93
CA ALA A 321 -12.30 -8.92 -9.85
C ALA A 321 -12.02 -9.37 -8.39
N PRO A 322 -11.55 -8.51 -7.46
CA PRO A 322 -11.35 -8.89 -6.07
C PRO A 322 -12.66 -9.25 -5.34
N ILE A 323 -13.75 -8.53 -5.61
CA ILE A 323 -15.07 -8.78 -4.99
C ILE A 323 -15.60 -10.14 -5.46
N LEU A 324 -15.53 -10.41 -6.76
CA LEU A 324 -15.98 -11.67 -7.37
C LEU A 324 -15.11 -12.85 -6.94
N THR A 325 -13.79 -12.65 -6.76
CA THR A 325 -12.90 -13.67 -6.22
C THR A 325 -13.34 -14.10 -4.82
N ASN A 326 -13.60 -13.14 -3.94
CA ASN A 326 -14.07 -13.45 -2.59
C ASN A 326 -15.46 -14.09 -2.59
N LEU A 327 -16.37 -13.67 -3.48
CA LEU A 327 -17.66 -14.32 -3.66
C LEU A 327 -17.50 -15.79 -4.07
N ALA A 328 -16.65 -16.09 -5.04
CA ALA A 328 -16.39 -17.46 -5.49
C ALA A 328 -15.79 -18.33 -4.38
N LEU A 329 -14.90 -17.78 -3.54
CA LEU A 329 -14.35 -18.49 -2.38
C LEU A 329 -15.44 -18.83 -1.36
N VAL A 330 -16.36 -17.90 -1.07
CA VAL A 330 -17.50 -18.16 -0.17
C VAL A 330 -18.42 -19.23 -0.74
N LEU A 331 -18.77 -19.12 -2.04
CA LEU A 331 -19.60 -20.11 -2.72
C LEU A 331 -18.97 -21.51 -2.68
N ASN A 332 -17.65 -21.60 -2.85
CA ASN A 332 -16.92 -22.86 -2.74
C ASN A 332 -16.99 -23.46 -1.33
N ILE A 333 -16.82 -22.64 -0.27
CA ILE A 333 -16.93 -23.10 1.12
C ILE A 333 -18.34 -23.65 1.41
N GLU A 334 -19.37 -23.05 0.82
CA GLU A 334 -20.75 -23.53 0.92
C GLU A 334 -21.07 -24.72 -0.02
N ALA A 335 -20.07 -25.28 -0.70
CA ALA A 335 -20.22 -26.34 -1.70
C ALA A 335 -21.18 -25.99 -2.86
N LYS A 336 -21.31 -24.70 -3.19
CA LYS A 336 -22.08 -24.17 -4.33
C LYS A 336 -21.22 -24.09 -5.59
N ASP A 337 -20.62 -25.22 -5.95
CA ASP A 337 -19.65 -25.35 -7.05
C ASP A 337 -20.16 -24.81 -8.40
N THR A 338 -21.44 -25.05 -8.70
CA THR A 338 -22.07 -24.61 -9.94
C THR A 338 -22.25 -23.09 -10.03
N GLU A 339 -22.24 -22.39 -8.90
CA GLU A 339 -22.25 -20.92 -8.85
C GLU A 339 -20.82 -20.35 -8.80
N ALA A 340 -19.88 -21.03 -8.11
CA ALA A 340 -18.51 -20.56 -7.95
C ALA A 340 -17.73 -20.55 -9.29
N GLU A 341 -17.88 -21.60 -10.10
CA GLU A 341 -17.16 -21.74 -11.38
C GLU A 341 -17.40 -20.57 -12.36
N PRO A 342 -18.65 -20.19 -12.72
CA PRO A 342 -18.88 -19.08 -13.63
C PRO A 342 -18.40 -17.73 -13.06
N VAL A 343 -18.48 -17.53 -11.74
CA VAL A 343 -17.96 -16.31 -11.09
C VAL A 343 -16.44 -16.22 -11.26
N MET A 344 -15.72 -17.32 -11.06
CA MET A 344 -14.26 -17.34 -11.21
C MET A 344 -13.82 -17.23 -12.68
N LYS A 345 -14.55 -17.83 -13.63
CA LYS A 345 -14.33 -17.60 -15.07
C LYS A 345 -14.47 -16.12 -15.43
N ARG A 346 -15.47 -15.44 -14.88
CA ARG A 346 -15.65 -14.00 -15.04
C ARG A 346 -14.47 -13.18 -14.47
N VAL A 347 -13.92 -13.57 -13.32
CA VAL A 347 -12.70 -12.95 -12.76
C VAL A 347 -11.53 -13.04 -13.74
N ILE A 348 -11.31 -14.22 -14.33
CA ILE A 348 -10.25 -14.46 -15.32
C ILE A 348 -10.45 -13.56 -16.54
N GLU A 349 -11.66 -13.50 -17.10
CA GLU A 349 -11.98 -12.65 -18.26
C GLU A 349 -11.73 -11.16 -17.99
N ILE A 350 -12.21 -10.64 -16.85
CA ILE A 350 -12.00 -9.24 -16.45
C ILE A 350 -10.52 -8.94 -16.28
N THR A 351 -9.79 -9.82 -15.60
CA THR A 351 -8.37 -9.63 -15.29
C THR A 351 -7.52 -9.67 -16.56
N GLU A 352 -7.76 -10.66 -17.43
CA GLU A 352 -7.07 -10.81 -18.70
C GLU A 352 -7.33 -9.64 -19.65
N LYS A 353 -8.58 -9.16 -19.73
CA LYS A 353 -8.94 -7.99 -20.54
C LYS A 353 -8.30 -6.70 -20.03
N SER A 354 -8.20 -6.53 -18.70
CA SER A 354 -7.74 -5.28 -18.08
C SER A 354 -6.22 -5.16 -18.00
N LEU A 355 -5.53 -6.27 -17.69
CA LEU A 355 -4.09 -6.28 -17.42
C LEU A 355 -3.28 -6.98 -18.52
N GLY A 356 -3.94 -7.78 -19.37
CA GLY A 356 -3.31 -8.58 -20.40
C GLY A 356 -3.06 -10.04 -19.99
N PRO A 357 -2.72 -10.91 -20.97
CA PRO A 357 -2.65 -12.35 -20.79
C PRO A 357 -1.41 -12.85 -20.01
N ASP A 358 -0.45 -11.98 -19.75
CA ASP A 358 0.82 -12.28 -19.07
C ASP A 358 0.94 -11.63 -17.68
N ASP A 359 -0.12 -10.99 -17.17
CA ASP A 359 -0.06 -10.28 -15.88
C ASP A 359 -0.07 -11.28 -14.69
N PRO A 360 0.79 -11.10 -13.67
CA PRO A 360 0.82 -11.95 -12.48
C PRO A 360 -0.52 -12.11 -11.75
N ASN A 361 -1.39 -11.09 -11.76
CA ASN A 361 -2.70 -11.18 -11.11
C ASN A 361 -3.63 -12.16 -11.84
N LEU A 362 -3.45 -12.37 -13.15
CA LEU A 362 -4.17 -13.40 -13.90
C LEU A 362 -3.78 -14.80 -13.39
N ALA A 363 -2.51 -15.01 -13.04
CA ALA A 363 -2.03 -16.28 -12.48
C ALA A 363 -2.72 -16.62 -11.15
N ILE A 364 -3.00 -15.62 -10.31
CA ILE A 364 -3.74 -15.81 -9.05
C ILE A 364 -5.17 -16.31 -9.34
N ALA A 365 -5.88 -15.65 -10.26
CA ALA A 365 -7.25 -16.05 -10.64
C ALA A 365 -7.29 -17.46 -11.25
N LEU A 366 -6.34 -17.79 -12.13
CA LEU A 366 -6.21 -19.12 -12.72
C LEU A 366 -5.93 -20.20 -11.66
N SER A 367 -5.08 -19.92 -10.68
CA SER A 367 -4.78 -20.83 -9.56
C SER A 367 -6.02 -21.12 -8.73
N ASN A 368 -6.82 -20.09 -8.43
CA ASN A 368 -8.05 -20.26 -7.65
C ASN A 368 -9.09 -21.10 -8.39
N LEU A 369 -9.25 -20.93 -9.71
CA LEU A 369 -10.12 -21.80 -10.51
C LEU A 369 -9.57 -23.23 -10.61
N ALA A 370 -8.26 -23.39 -10.71
CA ALA A 370 -7.64 -24.71 -10.73
C ALA A 370 -7.89 -25.48 -9.42
N GLU A 371 -7.79 -24.81 -8.28
CA GLU A 371 -8.10 -25.40 -6.99
C GLU A 371 -9.58 -25.80 -6.88
N LEU A 372 -10.49 -24.94 -7.36
CA LEU A 372 -11.91 -25.28 -7.44
C LEU A 372 -12.14 -26.55 -8.29
N TYR A 373 -11.49 -26.64 -9.46
CA TYR A 373 -11.55 -27.84 -10.29
C TYR A 373 -10.93 -29.07 -9.65
N ARG A 374 -9.82 -28.92 -8.92
CA ARG A 374 -9.19 -30.02 -8.18
C ARG A 374 -10.13 -30.58 -7.13
N GLN A 375 -10.80 -29.72 -6.36
CA GLN A 375 -11.79 -30.13 -5.35
C GLN A 375 -13.01 -30.84 -5.96
N GLN A 376 -13.40 -30.45 -7.17
CA GLN A 376 -14.47 -31.09 -7.95
C GLN A 376 -14.03 -32.39 -8.66
N GLY A 377 -12.75 -32.77 -8.57
CA GLY A 377 -12.18 -33.91 -9.29
C GLY A 377 -11.98 -33.68 -10.80
N LYS A 378 -12.15 -32.44 -11.30
CA LYS A 378 -11.89 -32.03 -12.68
C LYS A 378 -10.39 -31.80 -12.91
N PHE A 379 -9.58 -32.83 -12.67
CA PHE A 379 -8.13 -32.69 -12.61
C PHE A 379 -7.46 -32.26 -13.93
N ALA A 380 -8.03 -32.64 -15.08
CA ALA A 380 -7.50 -32.24 -16.39
C ALA A 380 -7.66 -30.73 -16.66
N ASP A 381 -8.78 -30.16 -16.23
CA ASP A 381 -9.04 -28.72 -16.35
C ASP A 381 -8.13 -27.94 -15.38
N ALA A 382 -7.99 -28.43 -14.13
CA ALA A 382 -7.05 -27.86 -13.16
C ALA A 382 -5.61 -27.86 -13.69
N GLU A 383 -5.16 -28.97 -14.30
CA GLU A 383 -3.82 -29.11 -14.86
C GLU A 383 -3.54 -28.06 -15.95
N THR A 384 -4.53 -27.84 -16.82
CA THR A 384 -4.44 -26.84 -17.90
C THR A 384 -4.25 -25.44 -17.34
N LEU A 385 -5.03 -25.07 -16.33
CA LEU A 385 -4.95 -23.76 -15.69
C LEU A 385 -3.65 -23.57 -14.91
N MET A 386 -3.16 -24.60 -14.23
CA MET A 386 -1.90 -24.54 -13.48
C MET A 386 -0.67 -24.49 -14.37
N LYS A 387 -0.70 -25.13 -15.54
CA LYS A 387 0.34 -24.98 -16.58
C LYS A 387 0.37 -23.55 -17.13
N ARG A 388 -0.80 -22.95 -17.38
CA ARG A 388 -0.90 -21.54 -17.79
C ARG A 388 -0.37 -20.60 -16.71
N THR A 389 -0.74 -20.85 -15.46
CA THR A 389 -0.26 -20.11 -14.29
C THR A 389 1.27 -20.17 -14.17
N LEU A 390 1.86 -21.36 -14.33
CA LEU A 390 3.31 -21.54 -14.30
C LEU A 390 4.02 -20.72 -15.37
N ALA A 391 3.50 -20.73 -16.60
CA ALA A 391 4.07 -19.98 -17.71
C ALA A 391 4.06 -18.46 -17.43
N ILE A 392 2.93 -17.93 -16.92
CA ILE A 392 2.79 -16.51 -16.57
C ILE A 392 3.77 -16.12 -15.45
N ARG A 393 3.76 -16.86 -14.33
CA ARG A 393 4.66 -16.59 -13.19
C ARG A 393 6.13 -16.67 -13.60
N THR A 394 6.51 -17.67 -14.38
CA THR A 394 7.90 -17.84 -14.86
C THR A 394 8.34 -16.66 -15.71
N LYS A 395 7.47 -16.18 -16.60
CA LYS A 395 7.76 -15.03 -17.47
C LYS A 395 7.85 -13.72 -16.68
N ALA A 396 6.95 -13.50 -15.74
CA ALA A 396 6.86 -12.22 -15.02
C ALA A 396 7.85 -12.10 -13.85
N LEU A 397 8.11 -13.20 -13.13
CA LEU A 397 8.88 -13.21 -11.89
C LEU A 397 10.26 -13.87 -12.03
N GLY A 398 10.49 -14.60 -13.12
CA GLY A 398 11.69 -15.40 -13.36
C GLY A 398 11.57 -16.82 -12.78
N ALA A 399 12.29 -17.77 -13.39
CA ALA A 399 12.19 -19.20 -13.07
C ALA A 399 12.60 -19.58 -11.64
N ASP A 400 13.40 -18.73 -10.97
CA ASP A 400 13.90 -18.96 -9.62
C ASP A 400 13.03 -18.32 -8.52
N ASN A 401 11.87 -17.75 -8.88
CA ASN A 401 11.01 -17.07 -7.93
C ASN A 401 10.25 -18.07 -7.01
N PRO A 402 10.05 -17.75 -5.72
CA PRO A 402 9.27 -18.58 -4.81
C PRO A 402 7.85 -18.96 -5.30
N GLU A 403 7.16 -18.05 -5.99
CA GLU A 403 5.84 -18.35 -6.54
C GLU A 403 5.86 -19.38 -7.67
N VAL A 404 6.96 -19.45 -8.43
CA VAL A 404 7.15 -20.49 -9.45
C VAL A 404 7.34 -21.86 -8.78
N ALA A 405 8.09 -21.91 -7.67
CA ALA A 405 8.25 -23.14 -6.89
C ALA A 405 6.94 -23.61 -6.24
N ALA A 406 6.13 -22.68 -5.71
CA ALA A 406 4.80 -22.99 -5.19
C ALA A 406 3.93 -23.63 -6.29
N ASN A 407 3.92 -23.04 -7.49
CA ASN A 407 3.17 -23.58 -8.62
C ASN A 407 3.63 -24.97 -9.06
N HIS A 408 4.94 -25.24 -9.05
CA HIS A 408 5.49 -26.57 -9.31
C HIS A 408 5.03 -27.59 -8.25
N SER A 409 5.00 -27.18 -6.97
CA SER A 409 4.53 -28.02 -5.87
C SER A 409 3.06 -28.37 -6.02
N ASP A 410 2.23 -27.39 -6.39
CA ASP A 410 0.80 -27.60 -6.61
C ASP A 410 0.58 -28.54 -7.80
N LEU A 411 1.31 -28.36 -8.92
CA LEU A 411 1.22 -29.25 -10.08
C LEU A 411 1.60 -30.69 -9.69
N ALA A 412 2.64 -30.84 -8.88
CA ALA A 412 3.07 -32.15 -8.40
C ALA A 412 2.01 -32.84 -7.53
N LEU A 413 1.34 -32.08 -6.64
CA LEU A 413 0.23 -32.57 -5.84
C LEU A 413 -0.96 -32.99 -6.72
N LEU A 414 -1.30 -32.17 -7.71
CA LEU A 414 -2.36 -32.47 -8.67
C LEU A 414 -2.06 -33.75 -9.46
N TYR A 415 -0.82 -33.92 -9.96
CA TYR A 415 -0.40 -35.15 -10.64
C TYR A 415 -0.47 -36.37 -9.73
N ARG A 416 -0.06 -36.23 -8.45
CA ARG A 416 -0.16 -37.32 -7.47
C ARG A 416 -1.62 -37.74 -7.23
N GLU A 417 -2.53 -36.78 -7.12
CA GLU A 417 -3.98 -37.05 -6.97
C GLU A 417 -4.59 -37.75 -8.19
N GLN A 418 -4.06 -37.48 -9.38
CA GLN A 418 -4.41 -38.20 -10.62
C GLN A 418 -3.74 -39.58 -10.74
N GLY A 419 -2.82 -39.94 -9.82
CA GLY A 419 -2.00 -41.15 -9.93
C GLY A 419 -0.87 -41.05 -10.99
N LYS A 420 -0.63 -39.87 -11.56
CA LYS A 420 0.45 -39.58 -12.52
C LYS A 420 1.79 -39.37 -11.81
N LEU A 421 2.28 -40.40 -11.11
CA LEU A 421 3.47 -40.29 -10.25
C LEU A 421 4.74 -39.89 -11.04
N THR A 422 4.85 -40.33 -12.30
CA THR A 422 5.96 -39.98 -13.20
C THR A 422 6.02 -38.49 -13.56
N ASP A 423 4.87 -37.80 -13.57
CA ASP A 423 4.77 -36.37 -13.85
C ASP A 423 4.92 -35.54 -12.55
N ALA A 424 4.53 -36.12 -11.42
CA ALA A 424 4.66 -35.51 -10.10
C ALA A 424 6.12 -35.39 -9.65
N GLU A 425 6.95 -36.41 -9.89
CA GLU A 425 8.34 -36.43 -9.42
C GLU A 425 9.18 -35.25 -9.96
N PRO A 426 9.22 -34.95 -11.28
CA PRO A 426 9.95 -33.80 -11.80
C PRO A 426 9.44 -32.47 -11.22
N SER A 427 8.12 -32.32 -11.09
CA SER A 427 7.51 -31.09 -10.58
C SER A 427 7.90 -30.83 -9.12
N PHE A 428 7.93 -31.86 -8.26
CA PHE A 428 8.45 -31.72 -6.90
C PHE A 428 9.95 -31.37 -6.89
N LYS A 429 10.75 -31.97 -7.76
CA LYS A 429 12.19 -31.71 -7.85
C LYS A 429 12.49 -30.28 -8.31
N ASP A 430 11.73 -29.76 -9.26
CA ASP A 430 11.85 -28.37 -9.71
C ASP A 430 11.53 -27.40 -8.57
N ALA A 431 10.42 -27.62 -7.85
CA ALA A 431 10.06 -26.84 -6.67
C ALA A 431 11.18 -26.83 -5.61
N ILE A 432 11.70 -28.02 -5.27
CA ILE A 432 12.79 -28.19 -4.28
C ILE A 432 14.06 -27.46 -4.76
N THR A 433 14.44 -27.61 -6.02
CA THR A 433 15.64 -26.96 -6.59
C THR A 433 15.57 -25.44 -6.48
N ILE A 434 14.39 -24.87 -6.74
CA ILE A 434 14.17 -23.44 -6.60
C ILE A 434 14.21 -23.05 -5.11
N GLN A 435 13.52 -23.79 -4.23
CA GLN A 435 13.45 -23.56 -2.79
C GLN A 435 14.80 -23.66 -2.06
N GLU A 436 15.70 -24.53 -2.53
CA GLU A 436 17.06 -24.64 -1.99
C GLU A 436 17.86 -23.34 -2.16
N LYS A 437 17.56 -22.51 -3.18
CA LYS A 437 18.26 -21.24 -3.40
C LYS A 437 17.94 -20.20 -2.32
N TYR A 438 16.80 -20.29 -1.66
CA TYR A 438 16.33 -19.35 -0.63
C TYR A 438 15.93 -20.04 0.68
N GLU A 439 16.48 -21.23 0.95
CA GLU A 439 16.20 -22.02 2.15
C GLU A 439 16.28 -21.20 3.44
N LYS A 440 17.27 -20.30 3.56
CA LYS A 440 17.44 -19.45 4.75
C LYS A 440 16.27 -18.49 5.00
N GLN A 441 15.55 -18.12 3.96
CA GLN A 441 14.44 -17.17 4.01
C GLN A 441 13.11 -17.90 4.24
N HIS A 442 12.95 -19.09 3.62
CA HIS A 442 11.70 -19.86 3.65
C HIS A 442 11.94 -21.36 3.91
N PRO A 443 12.54 -21.75 5.05
CA PRO A 443 12.90 -23.15 5.32
C PRO A 443 11.69 -24.09 5.44
N GLY A 444 10.52 -23.55 5.82
CA GLY A 444 9.27 -24.29 5.94
C GLY A 444 8.70 -24.78 4.60
N GLU A 445 8.81 -23.98 3.54
CA GLU A 445 8.32 -24.35 2.20
C GLU A 445 9.12 -25.50 1.61
N LEU A 446 10.46 -25.41 1.70
CA LEU A 446 11.35 -26.51 1.33
C LEU A 446 11.02 -27.79 2.10
N ALA A 447 10.80 -27.68 3.42
CA ALA A 447 10.44 -28.82 4.24
C ALA A 447 9.11 -29.48 3.79
N ASN A 448 8.13 -28.68 3.35
CA ASN A 448 6.85 -29.18 2.83
C ASN A 448 7.03 -29.95 1.52
N SER A 449 7.77 -29.39 0.56
CA SER A 449 8.05 -30.04 -0.72
C SER A 449 8.83 -31.35 -0.54
N LEU A 450 9.85 -31.35 0.33
CA LEU A 450 10.61 -32.55 0.69
C LEU A 450 9.71 -33.63 1.30
N ASN A 451 8.81 -33.28 2.23
CA ASN A 451 7.85 -34.22 2.82
C ASN A 451 6.89 -34.79 1.77
N ASN A 452 6.45 -33.97 0.82
CA ASN A 452 5.53 -34.41 -0.24
C ASN A 452 6.21 -35.32 -1.27
N LEU A 453 7.46 -35.04 -1.65
CA LEU A 453 8.27 -35.95 -2.47
C LEU A 453 8.59 -37.25 -1.70
N ALA A 454 8.83 -37.17 -0.39
CA ALA A 454 9.00 -38.35 0.45
C ALA A 454 7.74 -39.24 0.43
N LYS A 455 6.54 -38.64 0.53
CA LYS A 455 5.27 -39.37 0.36
C LYS A 455 5.18 -40.05 -1.00
N LEU A 456 5.51 -39.34 -2.09
CA LEU A 456 5.54 -39.90 -3.44
C LEU A 456 6.43 -41.15 -3.51
N TYR A 457 7.68 -41.04 -3.06
CA TYR A 457 8.63 -42.16 -3.05
C TYR A 457 8.21 -43.31 -2.14
N ARG A 458 7.59 -43.02 -0.99
CA ARG A 458 7.00 -44.06 -0.14
C ARG A 458 5.92 -44.82 -0.92
N ASP A 459 5.06 -44.12 -1.64
CA ASP A 459 3.94 -44.71 -2.37
C ASP A 459 4.45 -45.55 -3.55
N GLU A 460 5.52 -45.12 -4.23
CA GLU A 460 6.22 -45.88 -5.28
C GLU A 460 7.09 -47.05 -4.77
N GLY A 461 7.34 -47.13 -3.46
CA GLY A 461 8.19 -48.17 -2.86
C GLY A 461 9.70 -47.86 -2.87
N LYS A 462 10.10 -46.64 -3.24
CA LYS A 462 11.47 -46.09 -3.12
C LYS A 462 11.75 -45.71 -1.65
N LEU A 463 11.75 -46.71 -0.76
CA LEU A 463 11.75 -46.48 0.69
C LEU A 463 13.02 -45.80 1.22
N PRO A 464 14.26 -46.14 0.78
CA PRO A 464 15.47 -45.45 1.23
C PRO A 464 15.50 -43.97 0.87
N GLU A 465 15.09 -43.62 -0.36
CA GLU A 465 15.01 -42.24 -0.84
C GLU A 465 13.94 -41.45 -0.06
N SER A 466 12.79 -42.08 0.19
CA SER A 466 11.75 -41.52 1.04
C SER A 466 12.25 -41.24 2.47
N GLU A 467 13.02 -42.17 3.06
CA GLU A 467 13.57 -42.01 4.42
C GLU A 467 14.52 -40.81 4.50
N ALA A 468 15.39 -40.64 3.50
CA ALA A 468 16.31 -39.51 3.45
C ALA A 468 15.57 -38.16 3.40
N LEU A 469 14.52 -38.07 2.58
CA LEU A 469 13.71 -36.85 2.43
C LEU A 469 12.89 -36.53 3.69
N TYR A 470 12.28 -37.53 4.34
CA TYR A 470 11.58 -37.30 5.61
C TYR A 470 12.51 -36.81 6.71
N LYS A 471 13.72 -37.37 6.83
CA LYS A 471 14.71 -36.90 7.81
C LYS A 471 15.08 -35.44 7.57
N ARG A 472 15.35 -35.07 6.31
CA ARG A 472 15.70 -33.69 5.94
C ARG A 472 14.53 -32.73 6.21
N SER A 473 13.31 -33.11 5.82
CA SER A 473 12.10 -32.31 6.09
C SER A 473 11.88 -32.11 7.60
N LEU A 474 12.00 -33.17 8.39
CA LEU A 474 11.82 -33.11 9.84
C LEU A 474 12.84 -32.18 10.50
N ALA A 475 14.12 -32.30 10.14
CA ALA A 475 15.18 -31.43 10.66
C ALA A 475 14.91 -29.94 10.34
N LEU A 476 14.49 -29.63 9.11
CA LEU A 476 14.13 -28.27 8.73
C LEU A 476 12.93 -27.74 9.52
N ARG A 477 11.88 -28.55 9.72
CA ARG A 477 10.71 -28.14 10.52
C ARG A 477 11.06 -27.91 11.99
N GLU A 478 11.90 -28.77 12.58
CA GLU A 478 12.37 -28.61 13.96
C GLU A 478 13.19 -27.33 14.12
N GLN A 479 14.07 -27.03 13.16
CA GLN A 479 14.85 -25.80 13.17
C GLN A 479 13.97 -24.55 12.99
N THR A 480 12.94 -24.64 12.16
CA THR A 480 12.09 -23.49 11.79
C THR A 480 11.06 -23.16 12.86
N TYR A 481 10.35 -24.19 13.35
CA TYR A 481 9.18 -24.03 14.21
C TYR A 481 9.43 -24.47 15.66
N GLY A 482 10.56 -25.12 15.93
CA GLY A 482 10.87 -25.73 17.21
C GLY A 482 10.35 -27.16 17.32
N ALA A 483 11.00 -27.95 18.18
CA ALA A 483 10.78 -29.40 18.27
C ALA A 483 9.40 -29.83 18.81
N ASN A 484 8.58 -28.89 19.32
CA ASN A 484 7.26 -29.13 19.91
C ASN A 484 6.10 -28.54 19.07
N ASP A 485 6.37 -28.12 17.83
CA ASP A 485 5.33 -27.56 16.95
C ASP A 485 4.46 -28.67 16.31
N SER A 486 3.17 -28.40 16.10
CA SER A 486 2.23 -29.38 15.52
C SER A 486 2.62 -29.83 14.10
N ARG A 487 3.33 -28.99 13.32
CA ARG A 487 3.88 -29.35 12.01
C ARG A 487 5.01 -30.37 12.12
N VAL A 488 5.76 -30.38 13.23
CA VAL A 488 6.76 -31.41 13.52
C VAL A 488 6.04 -32.74 13.81
N ALA A 489 4.96 -32.72 14.60
CA ALA A 489 4.15 -33.92 14.85
C ALA A 489 3.62 -34.54 13.56
N ALA A 490 3.06 -33.73 12.64
CA ALA A 490 2.58 -34.22 11.35
C ALA A 490 3.70 -34.87 10.49
N SER A 491 4.92 -34.34 10.53
CA SER A 491 6.08 -34.97 9.85
C SER A 491 6.49 -36.28 10.51
N LEU A 492 6.49 -36.34 11.85
CA LEU A 492 6.79 -37.55 12.61
C LEU A 492 5.80 -38.67 12.28
N ARG A 493 4.50 -38.38 12.21
CA ARG A 493 3.45 -39.34 11.78
C ARG A 493 3.73 -39.88 10.37
N ASN A 494 4.03 -39.00 9.41
CA ASN A 494 4.33 -39.43 8.05
C ASN A 494 5.58 -40.33 7.98
N TYR A 495 6.60 -39.99 8.78
CA TYR A 495 7.83 -40.76 8.85
C TYR A 495 7.64 -42.11 9.56
N ALA A 496 6.82 -42.17 10.62
CA ALA A 496 6.44 -43.41 11.29
C ALA A 496 5.77 -44.39 10.31
N ILE A 497 4.85 -43.90 9.47
CA ILE A 497 4.20 -44.72 8.43
C ILE A 497 5.23 -45.33 7.47
N LEU A 498 6.24 -44.55 7.05
CA LEU A 498 7.33 -45.09 6.23
C LEU A 498 8.12 -46.16 6.99
N LEU A 499 8.50 -45.91 8.24
CA LEU A 499 9.28 -46.84 9.05
C LEU A 499 8.57 -48.20 9.21
N ARG A 500 7.25 -48.21 9.40
CA ARG A 500 6.45 -49.44 9.39
C ARG A 500 6.52 -50.17 8.06
N LYS A 501 6.40 -49.44 6.93
CA LYS A 501 6.55 -50.01 5.58
C LYS A 501 7.95 -50.60 5.34
N MET A 502 8.96 -50.13 6.06
CA MET A 502 10.33 -50.68 6.06
C MET A 502 10.56 -51.81 7.08
N GLY A 503 9.54 -52.19 7.88
CA GLY A 503 9.65 -53.18 8.95
C GLY A 503 10.37 -52.69 10.22
N LYS A 504 10.55 -51.37 10.38
CA LYS A 504 11.23 -50.74 11.53
C LYS A 504 10.22 -50.30 12.61
N GLU A 505 9.42 -51.24 13.11
CA GLU A 505 8.31 -50.94 14.05
C GLU A 505 8.74 -50.17 15.29
N ALA A 506 9.83 -50.60 15.95
CA ALA A 506 10.31 -49.94 17.17
C ALA A 506 10.72 -48.47 16.96
N ASP A 507 11.19 -48.11 15.76
CA ASP A 507 11.50 -46.71 15.46
C ASP A 507 10.25 -45.93 15.04
N ALA A 508 9.29 -46.58 14.37
CA ALA A 508 7.99 -45.98 14.08
C ALA A 508 7.25 -45.59 15.37
N ASP A 509 7.22 -46.49 16.36
CA ASP A 509 6.55 -46.26 17.65
C ASP A 509 7.18 -45.11 18.43
N LYS A 510 8.51 -44.92 18.33
CA LYS A 510 9.18 -43.74 18.90
C LYS A 510 8.72 -42.43 18.23
N MET A 511 8.57 -42.44 16.91
CA MET A 511 8.10 -41.26 16.18
C MET A 511 6.65 -40.93 16.54
N ASP A 512 5.78 -41.94 16.63
CA ASP A 512 4.38 -41.75 17.03
C ASP A 512 4.25 -41.29 18.48
N ALA A 513 4.95 -41.92 19.43
CA ALA A 513 4.93 -41.49 20.82
C ALA A 513 5.39 -40.02 20.97
N ARG A 514 6.36 -39.60 20.17
CA ARG A 514 6.80 -38.20 20.14
C ARG A 514 5.74 -37.27 19.52
N ALA A 515 5.10 -37.67 18.42
CA ALA A 515 4.02 -36.90 17.82
C ALA A 515 2.85 -36.73 18.81
N GLU A 516 2.45 -37.80 19.49
CA GLU A 516 1.40 -37.78 20.52
C GLU A 516 1.75 -36.86 21.69
N ALA A 517 3.00 -36.89 22.15
CA ALA A 517 3.45 -35.99 23.22
C ALA A 517 3.43 -34.51 22.81
N ILE A 518 3.57 -34.20 21.52
CA ILE A 518 3.42 -32.85 20.98
C ILE A 518 1.94 -32.48 20.92
N GLU A 519 1.11 -33.34 20.32
CA GLU A 519 -0.34 -33.15 20.14
C GLU A 519 -1.11 -33.06 21.47
N ALA A 520 -0.65 -33.76 22.52
CA ALA A 520 -1.29 -33.79 23.84
C ALA A 520 -1.04 -32.52 24.67
N LYS A 521 -0.13 -31.64 24.26
CA LYS A 521 0.05 -30.34 24.93
C LYS A 521 -1.04 -29.40 24.45
N PRO A 522 -1.86 -28.82 25.35
CA PRO A 522 -2.82 -27.81 24.93
C PRO A 522 -2.04 -26.67 24.27
N GLU A 523 -2.35 -26.40 23.00
CA GLU A 523 -1.77 -25.29 22.26
C GLU A 523 -1.89 -24.04 23.13
N SER A 524 -0.77 -23.48 23.58
CA SER A 524 -0.80 -22.13 24.13
C SER A 524 -1.29 -21.25 23.00
N LYS A 525 -2.42 -20.55 23.22
CA LYS A 525 -3.03 -19.57 22.30
C LYS A 525 -2.12 -18.36 21.99
N ALA A 526 -0.81 -18.54 21.94
CA ALA A 526 0.19 -17.48 21.82
C ALA A 526 0.88 -17.44 20.44
N ASP A 527 0.79 -18.47 19.61
CA ASP A 527 1.56 -18.55 18.35
C ASP A 527 0.71 -18.84 17.11
N ILE A 528 -0.42 -18.12 16.96
CA ILE A 528 -0.99 -17.85 15.63
C ILE A 528 -0.83 -16.35 15.40
N ASN A 529 0.36 -15.98 14.89
CA ASN A 529 0.64 -14.68 14.27
C ASN A 529 1.28 -14.93 12.92
#